data_AF-A0A1H8MYE9-F1
#
_entry.id   AF-A0A1H8MYE9-F1
#
_cell.length_a   1.000
_cell.length_b   1.000
_cell.length_c   1.000
_cell.angle_alpha   90.00
_cell.angle_beta   90.00
_cell.angle_gamma   90.00
#
_symmetry.space_group_name_H-M   'P 1'
#
loop_
_entity.id
_entity.type
_entity.pdbx_description
1 polymer ?
#
loop_
_entity_poly.entity_id
_entity_poly.type
_entity_poly.pdbx_seq_one_letter_code
_entity_poly.pdbx_strand_id
1 'polypeptide(L)'
;MKSLDVKVWGVRKRNTQKGSYDVRWSVAGRVFSDSFRTKGLADNFRSKLMRAMRDGDEFDAESGLPESMTEKKSPLSWYDFALKYLAMKWPHAAPNTRNSINESLVTATLALLDDRPGRPANDVLRTALRNWAFVLPGPADREIPAEIGNALHWAAKAARPLSDLADPVIGRAVLDSLKLKMDGTAAAAETVRRKRRTLVNAAHYAVDLGEFRENPLTVIRWQKPKVSTDVDPRVVANPEQARALLVALSYVGGYSRARGRRLVGLFAAMYYGGLRPAEAVGLAETDLVLPDSGWGSALLHRTRPIVGKQWTDSGESHDDRGLKNRPAEAVRRVPIPPHLVTVLREHVDTFGTAEDGRLFFSETGGVVASSTYSRAWKEARALALPPAAAASPLARRPYDLRHSALSTWLNAGVDATEVAERAGNSVEVLLSRYAKCLDGRQEVANGRIEELLREYE
;
A
#
# COMPACT_ATOMS: atom_id res chain seq x y z
N MET A 1 -41.67 -18.23 15.14
CA MET A 1 -42.73 -18.59 16.13
C MET A 1 -42.11 -18.44 17.50
N LYS A 2 -42.70 -17.64 18.38
CA LYS A 2 -42.10 -17.34 19.69
C LYS A 2 -42.59 -18.32 20.76
N SER A 3 -41.72 -18.75 21.68
CA SER A 3 -42.02 -19.75 22.70
C SER A 3 -41.26 -19.51 24.01
N LEU A 4 -41.92 -19.79 25.13
CA LEU A 4 -41.32 -19.83 26.48
C LEU A 4 -40.96 -21.26 26.92
N ASP A 5 -41.27 -22.28 26.11
CA ASP A 5 -40.86 -23.66 26.36
C ASP A 5 -39.38 -23.84 26.01
N VAL A 6 -38.52 -23.55 27.00
CA VAL A 6 -37.07 -23.54 26.85
C VAL A 6 -36.41 -24.46 27.88
N LYS A 7 -35.47 -25.29 27.42
CA LYS A 7 -34.63 -26.11 28.30
C LYS A 7 -33.16 -25.90 27.96
N VAL A 8 -32.35 -25.52 28.94
CA VAL A 8 -30.91 -25.27 28.75
C VAL A 8 -30.10 -26.34 29.48
N TRP A 9 -29.27 -27.08 28.76
CA TRP A 9 -28.42 -28.13 29.34
C TRP A 9 -27.11 -27.58 29.92
N GLY A 10 -26.39 -28.41 30.69
CA GLY A 10 -25.07 -28.08 31.21
C GLY A 10 -24.00 -28.00 30.12
N VAL A 11 -22.91 -27.26 30.38
CA VAL A 11 -21.76 -27.23 29.48
C VAL A 11 -21.13 -28.61 29.41
N ARG A 12 -21.00 -29.14 28.21
CA ARG A 12 -20.34 -30.42 27.94
C ARG A 12 -18.97 -30.16 27.29
N LYS A 13 -17.99 -31.02 27.58
CA LYS A 13 -16.68 -31.01 26.92
C LYS A 13 -16.73 -32.00 25.76
N ARG A 14 -16.44 -31.55 24.54
CA ARG A 14 -16.29 -32.41 23.36
C ARG A 14 -14.91 -33.04 23.33
N ASN A 15 -14.85 -34.29 22.90
CA ASN A 15 -13.61 -35.02 22.72
C ASN A 15 -13.05 -34.74 21.32
N THR A 16 -12.44 -33.56 21.15
CA THR A 16 -11.81 -33.11 19.89
C THR A 16 -10.32 -32.80 20.13
N GLN A 17 -9.48 -32.92 19.09
CA GLN A 17 -8.03 -32.67 19.15
C GLN A 17 -7.65 -31.31 19.78
N LYS A 18 -8.53 -30.31 19.62
CA LYS A 18 -8.51 -29.05 20.38
C LYS A 18 -9.70 -29.08 21.33
N GLY A 19 -9.49 -28.84 22.63
CA GLY A 19 -10.58 -28.84 23.62
C GLY A 19 -11.69 -27.88 23.19
N SER A 20 -12.92 -28.40 23.05
CA SER A 20 -14.11 -27.65 22.67
C SER A 20 -15.22 -27.94 23.68
N TYR A 21 -16.02 -26.93 24.00
CA TYR A 21 -17.11 -27.01 24.98
C TYR A 21 -18.42 -26.67 24.29
N ASP A 22 -19.45 -27.50 24.45
CA ASP A 22 -20.77 -27.29 23.88
C ASP A 22 -21.82 -26.85 24.90
N VAL A 23 -22.66 -25.92 24.46
CA VAL A 23 -23.92 -25.57 25.12
C VAL A 23 -25.04 -26.04 24.22
N ARG A 24 -25.97 -26.83 24.76
CA ARG A 24 -27.20 -27.23 24.06
C ARG A 24 -28.39 -26.60 24.76
N TRP A 25 -29.42 -26.27 24.01
CA TRP A 25 -30.72 -25.86 24.55
C TRP A 25 -31.83 -26.19 23.56
N SER A 26 -33.07 -26.25 24.03
CA SER A 26 -34.23 -26.46 23.17
C SER A 26 -35.24 -25.34 23.31
N VAL A 27 -35.93 -25.04 22.21
CA VAL A 27 -37.04 -24.07 22.14
C VAL A 27 -38.20 -24.76 21.43
N ALA A 28 -39.38 -24.84 22.05
CA ALA A 28 -40.57 -25.49 21.49
C ALA A 28 -40.27 -26.90 20.90
N GLY A 29 -39.51 -27.72 21.65
CA GLY A 29 -39.12 -29.07 21.25
C GLY A 29 -38.00 -29.19 20.21
N ARG A 30 -37.51 -28.08 19.62
CA ARG A 30 -36.35 -28.10 18.69
C ARG A 30 -35.04 -27.89 19.44
N VAL A 31 -34.03 -28.72 19.14
CA VAL A 31 -32.73 -28.68 19.83
C VAL A 31 -31.71 -27.86 19.04
N PHE A 32 -31.06 -26.93 19.72
CA PHE A 32 -29.98 -26.08 19.24
C PHE A 32 -28.68 -26.39 20.00
N SER A 33 -27.55 -26.06 19.39
CA SER A 33 -26.24 -26.21 20.02
C SER A 33 -25.22 -25.22 19.47
N ASP A 34 -24.34 -24.74 20.34
CA ASP A 34 -23.20 -23.89 19.96
C ASP A 34 -21.90 -24.42 20.62
N SER A 35 -20.74 -24.10 20.02
CA SER A 35 -19.41 -24.56 20.48
C SER A 35 -18.46 -23.42 20.80
N PHE A 36 -17.72 -23.58 21.89
CA PHE A 36 -16.78 -22.59 22.40
C PHE A 36 -15.41 -23.22 22.68
N ARG A 37 -14.35 -22.41 22.54
CA ARG A 37 -12.96 -22.86 22.74
C ARG A 37 -12.60 -23.10 24.21
N THR A 38 -13.29 -22.44 25.14
CA THR A 38 -13.00 -22.54 26.58
C THR A 38 -14.30 -22.77 27.37
N LYS A 39 -14.18 -23.43 28.53
CA LYS A 39 -15.31 -23.69 29.43
C LYS A 39 -15.97 -22.38 29.88
N GLY A 40 -15.17 -21.36 30.20
CA GLY A 40 -15.67 -20.06 30.64
C GLY A 40 -16.52 -19.32 29.60
N LEU A 41 -16.19 -19.44 28.30
CA LEU A 41 -17.01 -18.86 27.22
C LEU A 41 -18.36 -19.59 27.10
N ALA A 42 -18.34 -20.92 27.19
CA ALA A 42 -19.55 -21.74 27.18
C ALA A 42 -20.44 -21.46 28.41
N ASP A 43 -19.85 -21.36 29.60
CA ASP A 43 -20.57 -21.05 30.84
C ASP A 43 -21.18 -19.64 30.81
N ASN A 44 -20.46 -18.65 30.25
CA ASN A 44 -20.98 -17.29 30.07
C ASN A 44 -22.19 -17.28 29.12
N PHE A 45 -22.08 -17.94 27.97
CA PHE A 45 -23.19 -18.05 27.01
C PHE A 45 -24.41 -18.77 27.61
N ARG A 46 -24.18 -19.89 28.31
CA ARG A 46 -25.22 -20.61 29.04
C ARG A 46 -25.91 -19.73 30.08
N SER A 47 -25.15 -18.96 30.86
CA SER A 47 -25.71 -18.04 31.86
C SER A 47 -26.58 -16.95 31.25
N LYS A 48 -26.27 -16.49 30.02
CA LYS A 48 -27.13 -15.55 29.29
C LYS A 48 -28.46 -16.18 28.88
N LEU A 49 -28.45 -17.40 28.34
CA LEU A 49 -29.68 -18.14 28.02
C LEU A 49 -30.54 -18.39 29.28
N MET A 50 -29.90 -18.78 30.38
CA MET A 50 -30.57 -18.99 31.67
C MET A 50 -31.14 -17.69 32.25
N ARG A 51 -30.47 -16.55 32.03
CA ARG A 51 -30.97 -15.23 32.47
C ARG A 51 -32.19 -14.83 31.64
N ALA A 52 -32.10 -14.87 30.31
CA ALA A 52 -33.24 -14.57 29.43
C ALA A 52 -34.46 -15.44 29.74
N MET A 53 -34.25 -16.73 30.01
CA MET A 53 -35.31 -17.65 30.44
C MET A 53 -35.93 -17.27 31.80
N ARG A 54 -35.15 -16.75 32.76
CA ARG A 54 -35.66 -16.27 34.06
C ARG A 54 -36.39 -14.94 33.95
N ASP A 55 -35.94 -14.08 33.05
CA ASP A 55 -36.50 -12.74 32.82
C ASP A 55 -37.80 -12.79 31.99
N GLY A 56 -38.19 -13.98 31.49
CA GLY A 56 -39.43 -14.19 30.75
C GLY A 56 -39.33 -13.84 29.27
N ASP A 57 -38.12 -13.77 28.71
CA ASP A 57 -37.92 -13.47 27.29
C ASP A 57 -38.50 -14.58 26.42
N GLU A 58 -39.21 -14.21 25.36
CA GLU A 58 -39.67 -15.15 24.35
C GLU A 58 -38.52 -15.57 23.42
N PHE A 59 -38.39 -16.88 23.19
CA PHE A 59 -37.39 -17.45 22.29
C PHE A 59 -38.00 -17.71 20.92
N ASP A 60 -37.28 -17.35 19.87
CA ASP A 60 -37.70 -17.67 18.51
C ASP A 60 -37.39 -19.15 18.19
N ALA A 61 -38.40 -19.91 17.77
CA ALA A 61 -38.32 -21.34 17.51
C ALA A 61 -37.56 -21.71 16.21
N GLU A 62 -37.15 -20.72 15.41
CA GLU A 62 -36.35 -20.93 14.20
C GLU A 62 -34.85 -20.72 14.46
N SER A 63 -34.50 -19.61 15.10
CA SER A 63 -33.12 -19.27 15.49
C SER A 63 -32.68 -19.90 16.80
N GLY A 64 -33.63 -20.24 17.67
CA GLY A 64 -33.40 -20.77 19.01
C GLY A 64 -32.98 -19.73 20.04
N LEU A 65 -32.87 -18.45 19.71
CA LEU A 65 -32.37 -17.43 20.65
C LEU A 65 -33.51 -16.56 21.21
N PRO A 66 -33.37 -16.05 22.45
CA PRO A 66 -34.28 -15.04 22.98
C PRO A 66 -34.10 -13.71 22.25
N GLU A 67 -35.16 -12.93 22.17
CA GLU A 67 -35.15 -11.61 21.50
C GLU A 67 -34.07 -10.66 22.06
N SER A 68 -33.74 -10.78 23.34
CA SER A 68 -32.65 -10.04 24.00
C SER A 68 -31.24 -10.46 23.55
N MET A 69 -31.10 -11.65 22.95
CA MET A 69 -29.83 -12.20 22.44
C MET A 69 -29.79 -12.34 20.92
N THR A 70 -30.92 -12.16 20.22
CA THR A 70 -30.92 -11.94 18.78
C THR A 70 -30.05 -10.72 18.51
N GLU A 71 -29.03 -10.86 17.68
CA GLU A 71 -28.14 -9.73 17.32
C GLU A 71 -29.02 -8.59 16.81
N LYS A 72 -29.22 -7.56 17.64
CA LYS A 72 -29.74 -6.28 17.16
C LYS A 72 -28.80 -5.88 16.03
N LYS A 73 -29.32 -5.84 14.79
CA LYS A 73 -28.59 -5.29 13.65
C LYS A 73 -27.88 -4.04 14.14
N SER A 74 -26.56 -3.99 13.98
CA SER A 74 -25.80 -2.82 14.38
C SER A 74 -26.51 -1.59 13.82
N PRO A 75 -26.83 -0.57 14.64
CA PRO A 75 -27.40 0.67 14.12
C PRO A 75 -26.41 1.37 13.19
N LEU A 76 -25.14 0.94 13.17
CA LEU A 76 -24.09 1.51 12.36
C LEU A 76 -24.13 0.95 10.93
N SER A 77 -24.33 1.83 9.96
CA SER A 77 -24.12 1.49 8.55
C SER A 77 -22.63 1.30 8.25
N TRP A 78 -22.30 0.55 7.19
CA TRP A 78 -20.92 0.46 6.70
C TRP A 78 -20.34 1.86 6.40
N TYR A 79 -21.15 2.77 5.84
CA TYR A 79 -20.70 4.11 5.48
C TYR A 79 -20.27 4.91 6.71
N ASP A 80 -21.11 4.95 7.75
CA ASP A 80 -20.81 5.66 9.00
C ASP A 80 -19.61 5.03 9.72
N PHE A 81 -19.54 3.70 9.71
CA PHE A 81 -18.38 2.98 10.22
C PHE A 81 -17.08 3.33 9.47
N ALA A 82 -17.12 3.38 8.14
CA ALA A 82 -15.97 3.71 7.32
C ALA A 82 -15.45 5.14 7.59
N LEU A 83 -16.35 6.09 7.84
CA LEU A 83 -15.98 7.45 8.28
C LEU A 83 -15.31 7.43 9.66
N LYS A 84 -15.83 6.68 10.64
CA LYS A 84 -15.20 6.52 11.96
C LYS A 84 -13.81 5.88 11.86
N TYR A 85 -13.66 4.83 11.05
CA TYR A 85 -12.37 4.17 10.81
C TYR A 85 -11.37 5.13 10.16
N LEU A 86 -11.82 5.90 9.17
CA LEU A 86 -10.99 6.91 8.53
C LEU A 86 -10.52 7.95 9.54
N ALA A 87 -11.42 8.53 10.33
CA ALA A 87 -11.10 9.54 11.33
C ALA A 87 -10.09 9.03 12.37
N MET A 88 -10.22 7.78 12.82
CA MET A 88 -9.25 7.15 13.72
C MET A 88 -7.88 6.92 13.06
N LYS A 89 -7.84 6.50 11.79
CA LYS A 89 -6.57 6.18 11.11
C LYS A 89 -5.86 7.40 10.54
N TRP A 90 -6.58 8.43 10.12
CA TRP A 90 -6.04 9.54 9.35
C TRP A 90 -4.89 10.30 10.05
N PRO A 91 -4.98 10.67 11.34
CA PRO A 91 -3.94 11.42 12.04
C PRO A 91 -2.59 10.68 12.10
N HIS A 92 -2.63 9.35 12.08
CA HIS A 92 -1.44 8.50 12.21
C HIS A 92 -0.99 7.90 10.87
N ALA A 93 -1.72 8.14 9.78
CA ALA A 93 -1.41 7.60 8.47
C ALA A 93 -0.59 8.60 7.65
N ALA A 94 0.52 8.13 7.08
CA ALA A 94 1.26 8.91 6.09
C ALA A 94 0.39 9.20 4.84
N PRO A 95 0.64 10.27 4.06
CA PRO A 95 -0.19 10.65 2.92
C PRO A 95 -0.48 9.54 1.91
N ASN A 96 0.54 8.77 1.51
CA ASN A 96 0.36 7.64 0.59
C ASN A 96 -0.51 6.51 1.20
N THR A 97 -0.43 6.35 2.52
CA THR A 97 -1.28 5.44 3.26
C THR A 97 -2.72 5.95 3.30
N ARG A 98 -2.94 7.26 3.48
CA ARG A 98 -4.27 7.90 3.41
C ARG A 98 -4.94 7.67 2.05
N ASN A 99 -4.23 7.94 0.95
CA ASN A 99 -4.74 7.65 -0.40
C ASN A 99 -5.04 6.15 -0.59
N SER A 100 -4.19 5.26 -0.06
CA SER A 100 -4.43 3.81 -0.12
C SER A 100 -5.64 3.37 0.70
N ILE A 101 -5.85 3.96 1.89
CA ILE A 101 -7.02 3.72 2.73
C ILE A 101 -8.27 4.16 1.97
N ASN A 102 -8.28 5.38 1.46
CA ASN A 102 -9.37 5.94 0.67
C ASN A 102 -9.73 5.03 -0.51
N GLU A 103 -8.78 4.66 -1.37
CA GLU A 103 -9.07 3.80 -2.53
C GLU A 103 -9.70 2.45 -2.12
N SER A 104 -9.28 1.93 -0.97
CA SER A 104 -9.81 0.68 -0.41
C SER A 104 -11.24 0.87 0.10
N LEU A 105 -11.49 1.95 0.87
CA LEU A 105 -12.81 2.26 1.41
C LEU A 105 -13.81 2.61 0.30
N VAL A 106 -13.42 3.35 -0.73
CA VAL A 106 -14.28 3.60 -1.91
C VAL A 106 -14.70 2.28 -2.55
N THR A 107 -13.74 1.37 -2.80
CA THR A 107 -14.03 0.07 -3.43
C THR A 107 -14.98 -0.76 -2.57
N ALA A 108 -14.69 -0.88 -1.27
CA ALA A 108 -15.52 -1.66 -0.35
C ALA A 108 -16.92 -1.06 -0.17
N THR A 109 -17.01 0.27 -0.08
CA THR A 109 -18.29 0.98 0.07
C THR A 109 -19.19 0.74 -1.13
N LEU A 110 -18.69 0.89 -2.35
CA LEU A 110 -19.50 0.62 -3.55
C LEU A 110 -20.03 -0.83 -3.62
N ALA A 111 -19.29 -1.79 -3.07
CA ALA A 111 -19.72 -3.19 -2.97
C ALA A 111 -20.74 -3.44 -1.83
N LEU A 112 -20.89 -2.49 -0.91
CA LEU A 112 -21.80 -2.53 0.24
C LEU A 112 -22.95 -1.51 0.14
N LEU A 113 -23.20 -0.98 -1.06
CA LEU A 113 -24.38 -0.16 -1.35
C LEU A 113 -25.47 -1.06 -1.95
N ASP A 114 -26.65 -1.04 -1.35
CA ASP A 114 -27.84 -1.62 -1.97
C ASP A 114 -28.25 -0.83 -3.21
N ASP A 115 -28.92 -1.51 -4.14
CA ASP A 115 -29.56 -0.83 -5.24
C ASP A 115 -30.86 -0.17 -4.76
N ARG A 116 -30.97 1.15 -4.96
CA ARG A 116 -32.09 1.96 -4.50
C ARG A 116 -32.48 2.99 -5.57
N PRO A 117 -33.76 3.38 -5.64
CA PRO A 117 -34.19 4.44 -6.55
C PRO A 117 -33.36 5.72 -6.41
N GLY A 118 -33.13 6.41 -7.52
CA GLY A 118 -32.34 7.63 -7.55
C GLY A 118 -30.83 7.41 -7.40
N ARG A 119 -30.32 6.20 -7.70
CA ARG A 119 -28.88 5.89 -7.69
C ARG A 119 -28.11 6.85 -8.60
N PRO A 120 -27.16 7.65 -8.07
CA PRO A 120 -26.28 8.46 -8.91
C PRO A 120 -25.38 7.58 -9.78
N ALA A 121 -24.87 8.16 -10.87
CA ALA A 121 -23.92 7.47 -11.72
C ALA A 121 -22.65 7.04 -10.95
N ASN A 122 -22.05 5.91 -11.35
CA ASN A 122 -20.96 5.29 -10.60
C ASN A 122 -19.70 6.17 -10.52
N ASP A 123 -19.45 7.00 -11.53
CA ASP A 123 -18.39 8.01 -11.55
C ASP A 123 -18.65 9.15 -10.56
N VAL A 124 -19.90 9.61 -10.45
CA VAL A 124 -20.32 10.61 -9.44
C VAL A 124 -20.18 10.03 -8.03
N LEU A 125 -20.67 8.81 -7.78
CA LEU A 125 -20.51 8.13 -6.49
C LEU A 125 -19.03 7.96 -6.12
N ARG A 126 -18.19 7.53 -7.07
CA ARG A 126 -16.74 7.40 -6.83
C ARG A 126 -16.10 8.75 -6.52
N THR A 127 -16.45 9.79 -7.26
CA THR A 127 -15.92 11.14 -7.07
C THR A 127 -16.32 11.68 -5.70
N ALA A 128 -17.59 11.53 -5.32
CA ALA A 128 -18.12 11.90 -4.02
C ALA A 128 -17.40 11.13 -2.89
N LEU A 129 -17.29 9.80 -2.97
CA LEU A 129 -16.62 9.02 -1.95
C LEU A 129 -15.10 9.32 -1.86
N ARG A 130 -14.41 9.43 -3.00
CA ARG A 130 -12.96 9.61 -3.07
C ARG A 130 -12.52 11.00 -2.63
N ASN A 131 -13.19 12.04 -3.11
CA ASN A 131 -12.73 13.42 -2.92
C ASN A 131 -13.48 14.14 -1.80
N TRP A 132 -14.63 13.60 -1.36
CA TRP A 132 -15.49 14.26 -0.39
C TRP A 132 -15.71 13.47 0.91
N ALA A 133 -16.07 12.19 0.84
CA ALA A 133 -16.31 11.38 2.04
C ALA A 133 -15.03 10.86 2.73
N PHE A 134 -14.15 10.22 1.97
CA PHE A 134 -13.00 9.49 2.55
C PHE A 134 -11.70 10.31 2.59
N VAL A 135 -11.83 11.60 2.90
CA VAL A 135 -10.74 12.54 3.12
C VAL A 135 -11.11 13.49 4.25
N LEU A 136 -10.13 14.02 4.98
CA LEU A 136 -10.35 15.05 6.00
C LEU A 136 -9.83 16.41 5.53
N PRO A 137 -10.52 17.54 5.84
CA PRO A 137 -11.78 17.65 6.60
C PRO A 137 -12.97 16.96 5.91
N GLY A 138 -13.86 16.38 6.71
CA GLY A 138 -14.96 15.53 6.22
C GLY A 138 -16.07 16.33 5.53
N PRO A 139 -17.11 15.67 4.99
CA PRO A 139 -18.22 16.35 4.32
C PRO A 139 -18.97 17.36 5.20
N ALA A 140 -19.02 17.12 6.52
CA ALA A 140 -19.71 17.98 7.47
C ALA A 140 -18.92 19.25 7.83
N ASP A 141 -17.61 19.25 7.57
CA ASP A 141 -16.69 20.29 8.02
C ASP A 141 -16.31 21.27 6.89
N ARG A 142 -16.99 21.18 5.74
CA ARG A 142 -16.74 22.03 4.57
C ARG A 142 -17.96 22.18 3.68
N GLU A 143 -17.96 23.23 2.87
CA GLU A 143 -18.95 23.40 1.81
C GLU A 143 -18.76 22.33 0.71
N ILE A 144 -19.88 21.70 0.33
CA ILE A 144 -19.91 20.66 -0.69
C ILE A 144 -20.87 21.06 -1.82
N PRO A 145 -20.51 20.86 -3.10
CA PRO A 145 -21.43 21.07 -4.21
C PRO A 145 -22.70 20.22 -4.05
N ALA A 146 -23.86 20.77 -4.42
CA ALA A 146 -25.15 20.12 -4.21
C ALA A 146 -25.23 18.70 -4.83
N GLU A 147 -24.68 18.52 -6.03
CA GLU A 147 -24.61 17.21 -6.69
C GLU A 147 -23.84 16.17 -5.85
N ILE A 148 -22.72 16.58 -5.27
CA ILE A 148 -21.89 15.74 -4.40
C ILE A 148 -22.61 15.45 -3.09
N GLY A 149 -23.21 16.46 -2.46
CA GLY A 149 -23.99 16.31 -1.24
C GLY A 149 -25.14 15.31 -1.41
N ASN A 150 -25.88 15.42 -2.52
CA ASN A 150 -26.95 14.49 -2.88
C ASN A 150 -26.42 13.06 -3.06
N ALA A 151 -25.28 12.89 -3.73
CA ALA A 151 -24.67 11.58 -3.93
C ALA A 151 -24.20 10.94 -2.62
N LEU A 152 -23.61 11.72 -1.70
CA LEU A 152 -23.21 11.25 -0.38
C LEU A 152 -24.40 10.90 0.50
N HIS A 153 -25.45 11.72 0.48
CA HIS A 153 -26.70 11.44 1.20
C HIS A 153 -27.35 10.14 0.70
N TRP A 154 -27.38 9.94 -0.62
CA TRP A 154 -27.85 8.69 -1.20
C TRP A 154 -26.97 7.50 -0.76
N ALA A 155 -25.65 7.65 -0.81
CA ALA A 155 -24.72 6.59 -0.41
C ALA A 155 -24.87 6.22 1.08
N ALA A 156 -25.03 7.21 1.97
CA ALA A 156 -25.27 6.99 3.39
C ALA A 156 -26.56 6.19 3.63
N LYS A 157 -27.65 6.53 2.92
CA LYS A 157 -28.91 5.78 3.01
C LYS A 157 -28.80 4.38 2.43
N ALA A 158 -28.16 4.22 1.27
CA ALA A 158 -28.03 2.96 0.55
C ALA A 158 -27.00 2.00 1.16
N ALA A 159 -26.14 2.47 2.06
CA ALA A 159 -25.16 1.63 2.73
C ALA A 159 -25.82 0.55 3.58
N ARG A 160 -25.32 -0.68 3.40
CA ARG A 160 -25.74 -1.84 4.21
C ARG A 160 -25.38 -1.66 5.68
N PRO A 161 -26.13 -2.29 6.61
CA PRO A 161 -25.73 -2.42 7.99
C PRO A 161 -24.32 -3.01 8.10
N LEU A 162 -23.50 -2.55 9.04
CA LEU A 162 -22.15 -3.08 9.22
C LEU A 162 -22.19 -4.60 9.47
N SER A 163 -23.19 -5.08 10.20
CA SER A 163 -23.41 -6.50 10.51
C SER A 163 -23.49 -7.40 9.27
N ASP A 164 -23.93 -6.88 8.12
CA ASP A 164 -24.00 -7.64 6.86
C ASP A 164 -22.61 -8.13 6.39
N LEU A 165 -21.53 -7.49 6.85
CA LEU A 165 -20.17 -7.95 6.54
C LEU A 165 -19.85 -9.32 7.16
N ALA A 166 -20.59 -9.75 8.19
CA ALA A 166 -20.50 -11.09 8.76
C ALA A 166 -21.12 -12.18 7.88
N ASP A 167 -22.00 -11.82 6.94
CA ASP A 167 -22.53 -12.75 5.98
C ASP A 167 -21.41 -13.21 5.02
N PRO A 168 -21.11 -14.52 4.92
CA PRO A 168 -20.03 -15.03 4.08
C PRO A 168 -20.19 -14.74 2.58
N VAL A 169 -21.41 -14.60 2.07
CA VAL A 169 -21.72 -14.27 0.67
C VAL A 169 -21.39 -12.80 0.42
N ILE A 170 -21.86 -11.91 1.29
CA ILE A 170 -21.61 -10.46 1.18
C ILE A 170 -20.12 -10.18 1.37
N GLY A 171 -19.51 -10.70 2.43
CA GLY A 171 -18.08 -10.52 2.69
C GLY A 171 -17.21 -11.05 1.55
N ARG A 172 -17.60 -12.16 0.90
CA ARG A 172 -16.90 -12.66 -0.30
C ARG A 172 -17.07 -11.72 -1.49
N ALA A 173 -18.28 -11.22 -1.74
CA ALA A 173 -18.52 -10.26 -2.83
C ALA A 173 -17.68 -8.97 -2.66
N VAL A 174 -17.57 -8.46 -1.42
CA VAL A 174 -16.70 -7.32 -1.11
C VAL A 174 -15.23 -7.66 -1.40
N LEU A 175 -14.74 -8.83 -0.96
CA LEU A 175 -13.37 -9.25 -1.23
C LEU A 175 -13.08 -9.42 -2.73
N ASP A 176 -14.05 -9.94 -3.49
CA ASP A 176 -13.91 -10.12 -4.94
C ASP A 176 -13.94 -8.78 -5.69
N SER A 177 -14.68 -7.78 -5.21
CA SER A 177 -14.61 -6.42 -5.76
C SER A 177 -13.19 -5.83 -5.70
N LEU A 178 -12.38 -6.24 -4.72
CA LEU A 178 -10.98 -5.78 -4.59
C LEU A 178 -10.08 -6.33 -5.70
N LYS A 179 -10.48 -7.44 -6.36
CA LYS A 179 -9.75 -8.06 -7.47
C LYS A 179 -9.96 -7.33 -8.80
N LEU A 180 -10.88 -6.38 -8.87
CA LEU A 180 -11.26 -5.72 -10.11
C LEU A 180 -10.77 -4.27 -10.15
N LYS A 181 -10.45 -3.81 -11.36
CA LYS A 181 -10.28 -2.39 -11.68
C LYS A 181 -11.63 -1.76 -12.03
N MET A 182 -11.62 -0.44 -12.24
CA MET A 182 -12.83 0.31 -12.63
C MET A 182 -13.40 -0.13 -13.98
N ASP A 183 -12.56 -0.65 -14.87
CA ASP A 183 -12.92 -1.18 -16.20
C ASP A 183 -13.35 -2.67 -16.15
N GLY A 184 -13.47 -3.26 -14.96
CA GLY A 184 -13.81 -4.68 -14.79
C GLY A 184 -12.66 -5.66 -15.02
N THR A 185 -11.48 -5.20 -15.42
CA THR A 185 -10.31 -6.08 -15.60
C THR A 185 -9.64 -6.44 -14.27
N ALA A 186 -8.84 -7.50 -14.26
CA ALA A 186 -8.12 -7.93 -13.05
C ALA A 186 -7.13 -6.85 -12.55
N ALA A 187 -7.22 -6.54 -11.26
CA ALA A 187 -6.30 -5.67 -10.55
C ALA A 187 -4.96 -6.39 -10.29
N ALA A 188 -3.88 -5.61 -10.21
CA ALA A 188 -2.57 -6.16 -9.86
C ALA A 188 -2.60 -6.81 -8.46
N ALA A 189 -1.94 -7.96 -8.33
CA ALA A 189 -1.93 -8.76 -7.10
C ALA A 189 -1.55 -7.97 -5.84
N GLU A 190 -0.60 -7.04 -5.95
CA GLU A 190 -0.19 -6.16 -4.84
C GLU A 190 -1.27 -5.14 -4.46
N THR A 191 -1.97 -4.57 -5.45
CA THR A 191 -3.13 -3.68 -5.21
C THR A 191 -4.22 -4.41 -4.46
N VAL A 192 -4.52 -5.65 -4.85
CA VAL A 192 -5.51 -6.50 -4.18
C VAL A 192 -5.11 -6.75 -2.71
N ARG A 193 -3.84 -7.11 -2.46
CA ARG A 193 -3.33 -7.34 -1.09
C ARG A 193 -3.40 -6.07 -0.25
N ARG A 194 -3.05 -4.91 -0.81
CA ARG A 194 -3.12 -3.61 -0.14
C ARG A 194 -4.55 -3.28 0.26
N LYS A 195 -5.50 -3.36 -0.68
CA LYS A 195 -6.92 -3.09 -0.40
C LYS A 195 -7.48 -4.02 0.67
N ARG A 196 -7.17 -5.32 0.58
CA ARG A 196 -7.58 -6.31 1.59
C ARG A 196 -7.00 -5.99 2.97
N ARG A 197 -5.75 -5.53 3.05
CA ARG A 197 -5.13 -5.14 4.33
C ARG A 197 -5.90 -4.02 5.00
N THR A 198 -6.29 -2.98 4.25
CA THR A 198 -7.13 -1.90 4.79
C THR A 198 -8.46 -2.44 5.30
N LEU A 199 -9.13 -3.29 4.52
CA LEU A 199 -10.43 -3.84 4.90
C LEU A 199 -10.35 -4.73 6.15
N VAL A 200 -9.31 -5.57 6.26
CA VAL A 200 -9.06 -6.41 7.45
C VAL A 200 -8.78 -5.54 8.68
N ASN A 201 -8.00 -4.47 8.54
CA ASN A 201 -7.73 -3.53 9.62
C ASN A 201 -8.99 -2.76 10.06
N ALA A 202 -9.85 -2.40 9.10
CA ALA A 202 -11.15 -1.83 9.42
C ALA A 202 -12.01 -2.84 10.20
N ALA A 203 -12.09 -4.09 9.76
CA ALA A 203 -12.83 -5.11 10.49
C ALA A 203 -12.27 -5.39 11.91
N HIS A 204 -10.95 -5.26 12.15
CA HIS A 204 -10.41 -5.27 13.52
C HIS A 204 -10.88 -4.08 14.34
N TYR A 205 -10.90 -2.88 13.76
CA TYR A 205 -11.43 -1.71 14.46
C TYR A 205 -12.93 -1.86 14.80
N ALA A 206 -13.71 -2.51 13.94
CA ALA A 206 -15.10 -2.84 14.26
C ALA A 206 -15.21 -3.80 15.47
N VAL A 207 -14.27 -4.74 15.62
CA VAL A 207 -14.18 -5.60 16.83
C VAL A 207 -13.83 -4.75 18.05
N ASP A 208 -12.87 -3.82 17.93
CA ASP A 208 -12.49 -2.92 19.03
C ASP A 208 -13.66 -2.03 19.50
N LEU A 209 -14.54 -1.63 18.57
CA LEU A 209 -15.78 -0.91 18.87
C LEU A 209 -16.91 -1.79 19.43
N GLY A 210 -16.72 -3.11 19.51
CA GLY A 210 -17.72 -4.06 19.97
C GLY A 210 -18.81 -4.42 18.95
N GLU A 211 -18.67 -3.99 17.70
CA GLU A 211 -19.62 -4.29 16.61
C GLU A 211 -19.53 -5.76 16.16
N PHE A 212 -18.37 -6.39 16.36
CA PHE A 212 -18.16 -7.81 16.13
C PHE A 212 -17.41 -8.47 17.29
N ARG A 213 -17.69 -9.75 17.54
CA ARG A 213 -16.91 -10.56 18.51
C ARG A 213 -15.53 -10.93 17.98
N GLU A 214 -15.43 -11.17 16.68
CA GLU A 214 -14.20 -11.50 15.97
C GLU A 214 -14.26 -10.98 14.54
N ASN A 215 -13.12 -10.92 13.84
CA ASN A 215 -13.07 -10.36 12.50
C ASN A 215 -13.79 -11.27 11.48
N PRO A 216 -14.93 -10.85 10.89
CA PRO A 216 -15.73 -11.70 10.02
C PRO A 216 -15.00 -12.12 8.73
N LEU A 217 -14.02 -11.32 8.27
CA LEU A 217 -13.30 -11.57 7.03
C LEU A 217 -12.21 -12.64 7.17
N THR A 218 -11.90 -13.07 8.40
CA THR A 218 -10.89 -14.12 8.66
C THR A 218 -11.43 -15.52 8.39
N VAL A 219 -12.75 -15.71 8.54
CA VAL A 219 -13.43 -17.00 8.36
C VAL A 219 -13.64 -17.32 6.87
N ILE A 220 -13.68 -16.28 6.02
CA ILE A 220 -13.91 -16.42 4.59
C ILE A 220 -12.69 -17.02 3.89
N ARG A 221 -12.83 -18.26 3.41
CA ARG A 221 -11.85 -18.88 2.50
C ARG A 221 -11.83 -18.11 1.19
N TRP A 222 -10.76 -17.35 0.99
CA TRP A 222 -10.56 -16.49 -0.17
C TRP A 222 -9.14 -16.59 -0.69
N GLN A 223 -9.00 -16.87 -1.99
CA GLN A 223 -7.70 -17.09 -2.62
C GLN A 223 -6.97 -15.75 -2.81
N LYS A 224 -5.91 -15.56 -2.02
CA LYS A 224 -5.03 -14.41 -2.14
C LYS A 224 -4.20 -14.51 -3.41
N PRO A 225 -4.07 -13.44 -4.21
CA PRO A 225 -3.15 -13.41 -5.34
C PRO A 225 -1.72 -13.71 -4.89
N LYS A 226 -1.02 -14.54 -5.68
CA LYS A 226 0.42 -14.73 -5.55
C LYS A 226 1.14 -13.48 -6.04
N VAL A 227 2.12 -13.02 -5.27
CA VAL A 227 2.99 -11.90 -5.65
C VAL A 227 4.41 -12.43 -5.58
N SER A 228 5.17 -12.25 -6.66
CA SER A 228 6.62 -12.42 -6.59
C SER A 228 7.21 -11.13 -6.04
N THR A 229 8.07 -11.27 -5.04
CA THR A 229 8.85 -10.17 -4.46
C THR A 229 10.09 -9.86 -5.29
N ASP A 230 10.49 -10.78 -6.14
CA ASP A 230 11.77 -10.80 -6.83
C ASP A 230 11.77 -9.79 -7.98
N VAL A 231 12.93 -9.23 -8.24
CA VAL A 231 13.19 -8.40 -9.41
C VAL A 231 13.32 -9.32 -10.61
N ASP A 232 12.54 -9.02 -11.65
CA ASP A 232 12.68 -9.65 -12.97
C ASP A 232 13.99 -9.16 -13.61
N PRO A 233 14.97 -10.03 -13.88
CA PRO A 233 16.26 -9.63 -14.45
C PRO A 233 16.12 -8.86 -15.77
N ARG A 234 15.04 -9.09 -16.53
CA ARG A 234 14.79 -8.41 -17.82
C ARG A 234 14.53 -6.91 -17.69
N VAL A 235 14.29 -6.39 -16.48
CA VAL A 235 14.12 -4.95 -16.26
C VAL A 235 15.45 -4.23 -16.04
N VAL A 236 16.52 -4.96 -15.73
CA VAL A 236 17.83 -4.41 -15.36
C VAL A 236 18.59 -3.99 -16.61
N ALA A 237 18.99 -2.70 -16.65
CA ALA A 237 19.86 -2.16 -17.68
C ALA A 237 21.34 -2.35 -17.29
N ASN A 238 22.14 -2.84 -18.24
CA ASN A 238 23.59 -2.88 -18.07
C ASN A 238 24.20 -1.46 -18.17
N PRO A 239 25.50 -1.28 -17.82
CA PRO A 239 26.15 0.04 -17.85
C PRO A 239 26.13 0.74 -19.20
N GLU A 240 26.20 0.00 -20.30
CA GLU A 240 26.16 0.57 -21.65
C GLU A 240 24.76 1.09 -21.99
N GLN A 241 23.73 0.28 -21.75
CA GLN A 241 22.33 0.63 -21.95
C GLN A 241 21.93 1.84 -21.07
N ALA A 242 22.39 1.87 -19.83
CA ALA A 242 22.14 2.98 -18.93
C ALA A 242 22.77 4.28 -19.43
N ARG A 243 24.02 4.25 -19.90
CA ARG A 243 24.66 5.42 -20.53
C ARG A 243 23.89 5.87 -21.78
N ALA A 244 23.52 4.95 -22.66
CA ALA A 244 22.73 5.27 -23.86
C ALA A 244 21.38 5.92 -23.50
N LEU A 245 20.69 5.42 -22.48
CA LEU A 245 19.44 6.00 -21.98
C LEU A 245 19.63 7.42 -21.42
N LEU A 246 20.69 7.65 -20.63
CA LEU A 246 21.00 8.98 -20.07
C LEU A 246 21.40 9.98 -21.17
N VAL A 247 22.17 9.53 -22.18
CA VAL A 247 22.53 10.35 -23.35
C VAL A 247 21.28 10.71 -24.13
N ALA A 248 20.43 9.73 -24.47
CA ALA A 248 19.18 9.98 -25.20
C ALA A 248 18.22 10.91 -24.44
N LEU A 249 18.19 10.79 -23.11
CA LEU A 249 17.41 11.70 -22.27
C LEU A 249 17.85 13.15 -22.45
N SER A 250 19.14 13.42 -22.70
CA SER A 250 19.62 14.77 -22.97
C SER A 250 19.03 15.40 -24.25
N TYR A 251 18.50 14.60 -25.18
CA TYR A 251 17.85 15.09 -26.41
C TYR A 251 16.33 15.30 -26.26
N VAL A 252 15.74 14.88 -25.13
CA VAL A 252 14.28 14.98 -24.92
C VAL A 252 13.85 16.42 -24.68
N GLY A 253 12.87 16.90 -25.47
CA GLY A 253 12.24 18.21 -25.27
C GLY A 253 12.97 19.39 -25.91
N GLY A 254 13.91 19.15 -26.83
CA GLY A 254 14.59 20.20 -27.59
C GLY A 254 15.56 21.06 -26.77
N TYR A 255 16.34 21.90 -27.47
CA TYR A 255 17.41 22.68 -26.83
C TYR A 255 16.90 23.77 -25.87
N SER A 256 15.88 24.54 -26.27
CA SER A 256 15.38 25.68 -25.51
C SER A 256 14.69 25.28 -24.21
N ARG A 257 13.80 24.29 -24.27
CA ARG A 257 13.07 23.81 -23.09
C ARG A 257 13.91 22.87 -22.22
N ALA A 258 14.85 22.14 -22.84
CA ALA A 258 15.82 21.28 -22.17
C ALA A 258 15.18 20.30 -21.15
N ARG A 259 13.92 19.90 -21.36
CA ARG A 259 13.11 19.13 -20.40
C ARG A 259 13.79 17.82 -20.00
N GLY A 260 14.48 17.19 -20.95
CA GLY A 260 15.28 15.99 -20.73
C GLY A 260 16.62 16.26 -20.07
N ARG A 261 17.40 17.22 -20.58
CA ARG A 261 18.73 17.59 -20.03
C ARG A 261 18.66 17.93 -18.53
N ARG A 262 17.66 18.71 -18.12
CA ARG A 262 17.40 19.07 -16.71
C ARG A 262 17.14 17.86 -15.81
N LEU A 263 16.87 16.69 -16.38
CA LEU A 263 16.59 15.46 -15.64
C LEU A 263 17.72 14.43 -15.73
N VAL A 264 18.77 14.64 -16.53
CA VAL A 264 19.86 13.67 -16.68
C VAL A 264 20.49 13.34 -15.33
N GLY A 265 20.81 14.36 -14.52
CA GLY A 265 21.33 14.15 -13.16
C GLY A 265 20.39 13.37 -12.26
N LEU A 266 19.07 13.55 -12.40
CA LEU A 266 18.06 12.86 -11.59
C LEU A 266 18.02 11.37 -11.89
N PHE A 267 18.06 10.98 -13.16
CA PHE A 267 18.11 9.57 -13.55
C PHE A 267 19.50 8.95 -13.31
N ALA A 268 20.57 9.73 -13.49
CA ALA A 268 21.93 9.33 -13.16
C ALA A 268 22.06 9.03 -11.65
N ALA A 269 21.44 9.83 -10.78
CA ALA A 269 21.42 9.58 -9.34
C ALA A 269 20.69 8.26 -8.98
N MET A 270 19.63 7.91 -9.72
CA MET A 270 18.96 6.61 -9.55
C MET A 270 19.82 5.42 -10.02
N TYR A 271 20.56 5.57 -11.11
CA TYR A 271 21.36 4.51 -11.70
C TYR A 271 22.73 4.32 -11.02
N TYR A 272 23.48 5.41 -10.83
CA TYR A 272 24.83 5.35 -10.27
C TYR A 272 24.85 5.44 -8.75
N GLY A 273 23.90 6.15 -8.14
CA GLY A 273 23.77 6.28 -6.69
C GLY A 273 22.75 5.32 -6.09
N GLY A 274 21.99 4.60 -6.91
CA GLY A 274 20.93 3.71 -6.45
C GLY A 274 19.79 4.44 -5.74
N LEU A 275 19.63 5.77 -5.88
CA LEU A 275 18.61 6.54 -5.15
C LEU A 275 17.18 6.13 -5.55
N ARG A 276 16.24 6.23 -4.61
CA ARG A 276 14.82 6.16 -4.95
C ARG A 276 14.42 7.43 -5.71
N PRO A 277 13.38 7.38 -6.57
CA PRO A 277 12.94 8.57 -7.31
C PRO A 277 12.64 9.77 -6.41
N ALA A 278 11.98 9.55 -5.27
CA ALA A 278 11.68 10.62 -4.32
C ALA A 278 12.91 11.13 -3.53
N GLU A 279 13.97 10.33 -3.40
CA GLU A 279 15.26 10.78 -2.85
C GLU A 279 15.99 11.63 -3.89
N ALA A 280 16.04 11.18 -5.14
CA ALA A 280 16.67 11.91 -6.25
C ALA A 280 16.01 13.27 -6.51
N VAL A 281 14.67 13.32 -6.53
CA VAL A 281 13.91 14.59 -6.65
C VAL A 281 14.19 15.56 -5.50
N GLY A 282 14.49 15.03 -4.31
CA GLY A 282 14.74 15.82 -3.11
C GLY A 282 16.20 16.23 -2.90
N LEU A 283 17.12 15.86 -3.80
CA LEU A 283 18.54 16.21 -3.65
C LEU A 283 18.74 17.72 -3.67
N ALA A 284 19.42 18.22 -2.64
CA ALA A 284 19.86 19.61 -2.52
C ALA A 284 21.39 19.71 -2.55
N GLU A 285 21.89 20.86 -2.97
CA GLU A 285 23.33 21.12 -3.09
C GLU A 285 24.05 20.98 -1.74
N THR A 286 23.42 21.45 -0.66
CA THR A 286 23.93 21.33 0.71
C THR A 286 24.11 19.89 1.19
N ASP A 287 23.44 18.94 0.54
CA ASP A 287 23.50 17.51 0.87
C ASP A 287 24.59 16.78 0.08
N LEU A 288 25.32 17.46 -0.80
CA LEU A 288 26.28 16.87 -1.72
C LEU A 288 27.71 17.30 -1.41
N VAL A 289 28.62 16.34 -1.52
CA VAL A 289 30.07 16.58 -1.63
C VAL A 289 30.46 16.17 -3.04
N LEU A 290 30.79 17.16 -3.88
CA LEU A 290 31.10 16.99 -5.31
C LEU A 290 32.54 17.44 -5.60
N PRO A 291 33.56 16.61 -5.29
CA PRO A 291 34.95 16.99 -5.57
C PRO A 291 35.21 17.13 -7.08
N ASP A 292 36.29 17.83 -7.46
CA ASP A 292 36.68 17.99 -8.87
C ASP A 292 37.04 16.66 -9.53
N SER A 293 37.53 15.70 -8.75
CA SER A 293 37.80 14.33 -9.18
C SER A 293 37.56 13.33 -8.05
N GLY A 294 37.29 12.07 -8.41
CA GLY A 294 37.11 10.99 -7.44
C GLY A 294 35.68 10.86 -6.91
N TRP A 295 35.55 10.16 -5.78
CA TRP A 295 34.26 9.83 -5.18
C TRP A 295 33.70 10.99 -4.39
N GLY A 296 32.40 11.22 -4.55
CA GLY A 296 31.64 12.17 -3.74
C GLY A 296 30.77 11.47 -2.71
N SER A 297 29.90 12.24 -2.07
CA SER A 297 28.84 11.67 -1.22
C SER A 297 27.54 12.45 -1.30
N ALA A 298 26.42 11.76 -1.14
CA ALA A 298 25.10 12.35 -0.97
C ALA A 298 24.52 12.02 0.41
N LEU A 299 24.08 13.04 1.14
CA LEU A 299 23.42 12.91 2.42
C LEU A 299 21.91 12.81 2.22
N LEU A 300 21.36 11.61 2.41
CA LEU A 300 19.92 11.38 2.26
C LEU A 300 19.26 11.47 3.63
N HIS A 301 18.51 12.55 3.86
CA HIS A 301 17.71 12.75 5.09
C HIS A 301 16.22 13.01 4.80
N ARG A 302 15.88 13.51 3.61
CA ARG A 302 14.50 13.83 3.20
C ARG A 302 14.03 12.99 2.00
N THR A 303 12.76 12.60 2.05
CA THR A 303 11.99 12.13 0.90
C THR A 303 10.76 13.01 0.75
N ARG A 304 10.54 13.56 -0.45
CA ARG A 304 9.36 14.38 -0.77
C ARG A 304 8.39 13.58 -1.65
N PRO A 305 7.62 12.61 -1.11
CA PRO A 305 6.65 11.88 -1.91
C PRO A 305 5.55 12.83 -2.41
N ILE A 306 5.27 12.78 -3.70
CA ILE A 306 4.13 13.49 -4.30
C ILE A 306 2.89 12.65 -4.05
N VAL A 307 1.97 13.15 -3.24
CA VAL A 307 0.70 12.46 -2.99
C VAL A 307 -0.50 13.32 -3.39
N GLY A 308 -0.31 14.65 -3.48
CA GLY A 308 -1.37 15.61 -3.77
C GLY A 308 -1.90 16.28 -2.50
N LYS A 309 -2.33 17.54 -2.62
CA LYS A 309 -2.66 18.46 -1.51
C LYS A 309 -3.63 17.87 -0.48
N GLN A 310 -4.63 17.14 -0.96
CA GLN A 310 -5.69 16.58 -0.12
C GLN A 310 -5.26 15.41 0.79
N TRP A 311 -4.00 14.95 0.70
CA TRP A 311 -3.48 13.85 1.52
C TRP A 311 -2.42 14.28 2.53
N THR A 312 -1.91 15.50 2.41
CA THR A 312 -0.85 16.06 3.26
C THR A 312 -1.46 16.87 4.39
N ASP A 313 -0.78 16.93 5.53
CA ASP A 313 -1.21 17.78 6.65
C ASP A 313 -0.94 19.26 6.38
N SER A 314 0.05 19.56 5.52
CA SER A 314 0.46 20.91 5.12
C SER A 314 -0.45 21.56 4.07
N GLY A 315 -1.34 20.79 3.42
CA GLY A 315 -2.13 21.28 2.29
C GLY A 315 -1.31 21.50 1.00
N GLU A 316 -0.01 21.19 1.01
CA GLU A 316 0.86 21.24 -0.17
C GLU A 316 0.90 19.91 -0.92
N SER A 317 1.18 19.91 -2.24
CA SER A 317 1.22 18.66 -3.03
C SER A 317 2.36 17.72 -2.63
N HIS A 318 3.27 18.23 -1.81
CA HIS A 318 4.48 17.60 -1.30
C HIS A 318 4.41 17.56 0.23
N ASP A 319 4.85 16.43 0.78
CA ASP A 319 5.06 16.27 2.21
C ASP A 319 6.56 16.13 2.46
N ASP A 320 7.09 16.88 3.43
CA ASP A 320 8.50 16.82 3.83
C ASP A 320 8.67 15.70 4.86
N ARG A 321 9.26 14.56 4.47
CA ARG A 321 9.37 13.40 5.36
C ARG A 321 10.76 12.78 5.43
N GLY A 322 11.12 12.30 6.62
CA GLY A 322 12.22 11.35 6.82
C GLY A 322 12.01 10.03 6.08
N LEU A 323 13.11 9.28 5.89
CA LEU A 323 13.16 8.04 5.09
C LEU A 323 12.10 6.98 5.51
N LYS A 324 11.67 6.15 4.55
CA LYS A 324 10.66 5.10 4.79
C LYS A 324 11.10 4.15 5.92
N ASN A 325 10.18 3.87 6.85
CA ASN A 325 10.31 2.92 7.97
C ASN A 325 11.45 3.19 8.96
N ARG A 326 11.84 4.46 9.13
CA ARG A 326 12.80 4.87 10.14
C ARG A 326 12.26 6.06 10.94
N PRO A 327 12.78 6.34 12.15
CA PRO A 327 12.53 7.61 12.83
C PRO A 327 12.81 8.79 11.87
N ALA A 328 12.11 9.90 12.05
CA ALA A 328 12.13 11.05 11.13
C ALA A 328 13.55 11.60 10.86
N GLU A 329 14.51 11.28 11.73
CA GLU A 329 15.89 11.77 11.76
C GLU A 329 16.92 10.80 11.15
N ALA A 330 16.52 9.65 10.61
CA ALA A 330 17.50 8.68 10.11
C ALA A 330 18.15 9.14 8.81
N VAL A 331 19.29 9.82 8.91
CA VAL A 331 20.14 10.24 7.80
C VAL A 331 21.04 9.10 7.34
N ARG A 332 21.25 8.94 6.03
CA ARG A 332 22.31 8.05 5.51
C ARG A 332 23.21 8.78 4.52
N ARG A 333 24.52 8.60 4.66
CA ARG A 333 25.50 9.07 3.67
C ARG A 333 25.71 7.98 2.63
N VAL A 334 25.47 8.30 1.36
CA VAL A 334 25.67 7.39 0.23
C VAL A 334 26.89 7.85 -0.56
N PRO A 335 27.96 7.04 -0.67
CA PRO A 335 29.07 7.36 -1.56
C PRO A 335 28.58 7.34 -3.01
N ILE A 336 28.88 8.40 -3.76
CA ILE A 336 28.52 8.52 -5.18
C ILE A 336 29.76 8.41 -6.06
N PRO A 337 29.72 7.58 -7.13
CA PRO A 337 30.90 7.33 -7.95
C PRO A 337 31.30 8.56 -8.77
N PRO A 338 32.56 8.64 -9.25
CA PRO A 338 33.07 9.80 -10.00
C PRO A 338 32.19 10.20 -11.19
N HIS A 339 31.65 9.21 -11.92
CA HIS A 339 30.73 9.46 -13.03
C HIS A 339 29.47 10.24 -12.61
N LEU A 340 28.92 9.95 -11.43
CA LEU A 340 27.76 10.67 -10.92
C LEU A 340 28.16 12.08 -10.43
N VAL A 341 29.34 12.22 -9.82
CA VAL A 341 29.87 13.52 -9.42
C VAL A 341 29.98 14.44 -10.62
N THR A 342 30.59 14.00 -11.72
CA THR A 342 30.70 14.77 -12.96
C THR A 342 29.33 15.21 -13.49
N VAL A 343 28.37 14.28 -13.57
CA VAL A 343 27.02 14.60 -14.09
C VAL A 343 26.28 15.60 -13.19
N LEU A 344 26.41 15.49 -11.87
CA LEU A 344 25.75 16.43 -10.94
C LEU A 344 26.41 17.81 -10.97
N ARG A 345 27.73 17.88 -11.11
CA ARG A 345 28.45 19.15 -11.29
C ARG A 345 28.05 19.84 -12.58
N GLU A 346 28.06 19.12 -13.71
CA GLU A 346 27.62 19.66 -15.00
C GLU A 346 26.17 20.17 -14.92
N HIS A 347 25.30 19.46 -14.22
CA HIS A 347 23.92 19.90 -13.99
C HIS A 347 23.85 21.22 -13.22
N VAL A 348 24.58 21.33 -12.10
CA VAL A 348 24.62 22.56 -11.29
C VAL A 348 25.20 23.73 -12.09
N ASP A 349 26.31 23.51 -12.80
CA ASP A 349 26.96 24.53 -13.63
C ASP A 349 26.03 25.02 -14.77
N THR A 350 25.21 24.13 -15.33
CA THR A 350 24.34 24.45 -16.47
C THR A 350 23.01 25.07 -16.05
N PHE A 351 22.39 24.57 -14.97
CA PHE A 351 21.00 24.90 -14.62
C PHE A 351 20.85 25.62 -13.28
N GLY A 352 21.91 25.68 -12.47
CA GLY A 352 21.87 26.15 -11.10
C GLY A 352 20.99 25.27 -10.20
N THR A 353 20.55 25.87 -9.10
CA THR A 353 19.63 25.26 -8.12
C THR A 353 18.33 26.04 -8.04
N ALA A 354 17.30 25.43 -7.46
CA ALA A 354 16.13 26.17 -7.01
C ALA A 354 16.48 27.11 -5.84
N GLU A 355 15.58 28.03 -5.48
CA GLU A 355 15.73 28.94 -4.34
C GLU A 355 15.99 28.21 -3.01
N ASP A 356 15.41 27.00 -2.85
CA ASP A 356 15.62 26.16 -1.67
C ASP A 356 16.80 25.19 -1.81
N GLY A 357 17.70 25.41 -2.77
CA GLY A 357 18.93 24.65 -2.98
C GLY A 357 18.75 23.30 -3.70
N ARG A 358 17.52 22.93 -4.10
CA ARG A 358 17.27 21.69 -4.84
C ARG A 358 17.95 21.69 -6.20
N LEU A 359 18.55 20.55 -6.57
CA LEU A 359 19.15 20.37 -7.90
C LEU A 359 18.09 20.28 -8.99
N PHE A 360 16.99 19.55 -8.72
CA PHE A 360 15.96 19.29 -9.73
C PHE A 360 14.66 20.01 -9.40
N PHE A 361 14.25 20.91 -10.30
CA PHE A 361 13.06 21.74 -10.15
C PHE A 361 12.32 21.90 -11.48
N SER A 362 11.01 22.22 -11.39
CA SER A 362 10.20 22.54 -12.57
C SER A 362 10.60 23.89 -13.16
N GLU A 363 10.12 24.20 -14.36
CA GLU A 363 10.30 25.53 -15.00
C GLU A 363 9.82 26.69 -14.12
N THR A 364 8.89 26.41 -13.20
CA THR A 364 8.34 27.37 -12.22
C THR A 364 9.03 27.33 -10.84
N GLY A 365 10.18 26.66 -10.70
CA GLY A 365 10.90 26.50 -9.42
C GLY A 365 10.32 25.45 -8.47
N GLY A 366 9.19 24.84 -8.82
CA GLY A 366 8.52 23.81 -8.03
C GLY A 366 9.20 22.44 -8.05
N VAL A 367 8.60 21.46 -7.39
CA VAL A 367 9.10 20.07 -7.39
C VAL A 367 8.79 19.39 -8.71
N VAL A 368 9.74 18.59 -9.23
CA VAL A 368 9.52 17.83 -10.46
C VAL A 368 8.45 16.75 -10.24
N ALA A 369 7.34 16.88 -10.96
CA ALA A 369 6.24 15.92 -10.87
C ALA A 369 6.62 14.53 -11.41
N SER A 370 6.07 13.48 -10.81
CA SER A 370 6.34 12.11 -11.21
C SER A 370 5.89 11.77 -12.63
N SER A 371 4.76 12.33 -13.05
CA SER A 371 4.28 12.27 -14.42
C SER A 371 5.24 12.93 -15.40
N THR A 372 5.87 14.04 -15.02
CA THR A 372 6.83 14.79 -15.86
C THR A 372 8.08 13.97 -16.14
N TYR A 373 8.78 13.50 -15.10
CA TYR A 373 9.99 12.69 -15.33
C TYR A 373 9.62 11.35 -15.98
N SER A 374 8.46 10.75 -15.67
CA SER A 374 8.06 9.47 -16.29
C SER A 374 7.78 9.61 -17.79
N ARG A 375 7.23 10.75 -18.21
CA ARG A 375 7.01 11.06 -19.64
C ARG A 375 8.35 11.23 -20.36
N ALA A 376 9.26 12.04 -19.79
CA ALA A 376 10.59 12.23 -20.36
C ALA A 376 11.37 10.90 -20.48
N TRP A 377 11.26 10.02 -19.48
CA TRP A 377 11.86 8.69 -19.51
C TRP A 377 11.31 7.80 -20.63
N LYS A 378 9.99 7.82 -20.85
CA LYS A 378 9.36 7.04 -21.91
C LYS A 378 9.87 7.48 -23.29
N GLU A 379 10.01 8.78 -23.50
CA GLU A 379 10.59 9.35 -24.73
C GLU A 379 12.07 8.96 -24.89
N ALA A 380 12.87 9.09 -23.83
CA ALA A 380 14.28 8.69 -23.84
C ALA A 380 14.47 7.21 -24.19
N ARG A 381 13.61 6.31 -23.68
CA ARG A 381 13.63 4.88 -24.05
C ARG A 381 13.37 4.65 -25.53
N ALA A 382 12.44 5.41 -26.13
CA ALA A 382 12.13 5.28 -27.55
C ALA A 382 13.29 5.77 -28.44
N LEU A 383 14.09 6.72 -27.95
CA LEU A 383 15.27 7.24 -28.62
C LEU A 383 16.52 6.35 -28.44
N ALA A 384 16.71 5.78 -27.25
CA ALA A 384 17.93 5.04 -26.90
C ALA A 384 17.92 3.56 -27.31
N LEU A 385 16.76 2.92 -27.30
CA LEU A 385 16.66 1.46 -27.39
C LEU A 385 16.14 1.03 -28.77
N PRO A 386 16.65 -0.08 -29.34
CA PRO A 386 16.04 -0.71 -30.49
C PRO A 386 14.56 -1.03 -30.24
N PRO A 387 13.68 -1.04 -31.26
CA PRO A 387 12.23 -1.20 -31.08
C PRO A 387 11.83 -2.42 -30.23
N ALA A 388 12.49 -3.56 -30.42
CA ALA A 388 12.25 -4.77 -29.63
C ALA A 388 12.60 -4.59 -28.14
N ALA A 389 13.72 -3.94 -27.83
CA ALA A 389 14.13 -3.64 -26.47
C ALA A 389 13.24 -2.56 -25.82
N ALA A 390 12.80 -1.55 -26.59
CA ALA A 390 11.85 -0.55 -26.14
C ALA A 390 10.47 -1.14 -25.78
N ALA A 391 10.01 -2.14 -26.54
CA ALA A 391 8.79 -2.91 -26.27
C ALA A 391 8.92 -3.88 -25.08
N SER A 392 10.15 -4.25 -24.72
CA SER A 392 10.44 -5.15 -23.60
C SER A 392 10.30 -4.46 -22.22
N PRO A 393 10.35 -5.23 -21.12
CA PRO A 393 10.39 -4.68 -19.75
C PRO A 393 11.66 -3.87 -19.41
N LEU A 394 12.70 -3.90 -20.26
CA LEU A 394 14.00 -3.28 -20.01
C LEU A 394 13.87 -1.81 -19.61
N ALA A 395 14.30 -1.49 -18.38
CA ALA A 395 14.27 -0.15 -17.82
C ALA A 395 12.93 0.59 -18.02
N ARG A 396 11.80 -0.13 -18.05
CA ARG A 396 10.48 0.42 -18.43
C ARG A 396 10.06 1.58 -17.53
N ARG A 397 10.38 1.51 -16.25
CA ARG A 397 10.09 2.53 -15.23
C ARG A 397 11.38 3.19 -14.77
N PRO A 398 11.34 4.48 -14.38
CA PRO A 398 12.48 5.14 -13.72
C PRO A 398 13.04 4.34 -12.52
N TYR A 399 12.16 3.70 -11.75
CA TYR A 399 12.55 2.88 -10.59
C TYR A 399 13.41 1.66 -10.96
N ASP A 400 13.32 1.19 -12.21
CA ASP A 400 14.12 0.05 -12.68
C ASP A 400 15.62 0.42 -12.80
N LEU A 401 15.98 1.71 -12.86
CA LEU A 401 17.38 2.14 -12.75
C LEU A 401 17.99 1.85 -11.38
N ARG A 402 17.20 2.00 -10.31
CA ARG A 402 17.63 1.60 -8.98
C ARG A 402 17.80 0.09 -8.88
N HIS A 403 16.90 -0.68 -9.49
CA HIS A 403 17.08 -2.14 -9.59
C HIS A 403 18.38 -2.47 -10.33
N SER A 404 18.66 -1.74 -11.40
CA SER A 404 19.88 -1.91 -12.18
C SER A 404 21.13 -1.59 -11.37
N ALA A 405 21.15 -0.46 -10.65
CA ALA A 405 22.24 -0.07 -9.76
C ALA A 405 22.60 -1.17 -8.77
N LEU A 406 21.59 -1.64 -8.02
CA LEU A 406 21.78 -2.62 -6.95
C LEU A 406 22.18 -3.98 -7.50
N SER A 407 21.60 -4.41 -8.63
CA SER A 407 22.04 -5.62 -9.32
C SER A 407 23.47 -5.49 -9.83
N THR A 408 23.87 -4.34 -10.38
CA THR A 408 25.26 -4.10 -10.85
C THR A 408 26.26 -4.14 -9.70
N TRP A 409 26.00 -3.49 -8.57
CA TRP A 409 26.91 -3.52 -7.41
C TRP A 409 27.02 -4.93 -6.83
N LEU A 410 25.88 -5.61 -6.69
CA LEU A 410 25.89 -6.99 -6.23
C LEU A 410 26.66 -7.86 -7.20
N ASN A 411 26.50 -7.73 -8.52
CA ASN A 411 27.23 -8.53 -9.53
C ASN A 411 28.73 -8.20 -9.59
N ALA A 412 29.12 -6.94 -9.36
CA ALA A 412 30.52 -6.57 -9.10
C ALA A 412 31.08 -7.16 -7.79
N GLY A 413 30.18 -7.73 -6.97
CA GLY A 413 30.47 -8.48 -5.77
C GLY A 413 30.96 -7.62 -4.61
N VAL A 414 30.42 -6.40 -4.55
CA VAL A 414 30.34 -5.61 -3.33
C VAL A 414 29.54 -6.41 -2.29
N ASP A 415 29.96 -6.33 -1.02
CA ASP A 415 29.30 -7.02 0.08
C ASP A 415 27.81 -6.63 0.17
N ALA A 416 26.96 -7.62 0.47
CA ALA A 416 25.51 -7.42 0.52
C ALA A 416 25.10 -6.45 1.64
N THR A 417 25.85 -6.38 2.74
CA THR A 417 25.64 -5.44 3.85
C THR A 417 25.92 -4.02 3.39
N GLU A 418 27.04 -3.79 2.71
CA GLU A 418 27.41 -2.50 2.13
C GLU A 418 26.37 -2.03 1.10
N VAL A 419 25.93 -2.91 0.19
CA VAL A 419 24.87 -2.59 -0.78
C VAL A 419 23.55 -2.27 -0.06
N ALA A 420 23.19 -3.04 0.96
CA ALA A 420 21.95 -2.83 1.73
C ALA A 420 21.98 -1.49 2.46
N GLU A 421 23.11 -1.11 3.05
CA GLU A 421 23.30 0.17 3.74
C GLU A 421 23.18 1.36 2.78
N ARG A 422 23.93 1.33 1.65
CA ARG A 422 23.85 2.37 0.60
C ARG A 422 22.42 2.51 0.06
N ALA A 423 21.73 1.39 -0.15
CA ALA A 423 20.35 1.37 -0.59
C ALA A 423 19.34 1.77 0.51
N GLY A 424 19.74 1.69 1.78
CA GLY A 424 18.86 1.63 2.96
C GLY A 424 17.71 0.63 2.82
N ASN A 425 18.09 -0.60 2.53
CA ASN A 425 17.27 -1.79 2.68
C ASN A 425 17.79 -2.59 3.89
N SER A 426 17.02 -3.57 4.39
CA SER A 426 17.63 -4.66 5.17
C SER A 426 18.32 -5.64 4.22
N VAL A 427 19.34 -6.34 4.72
CA VAL A 427 20.06 -7.39 3.96
C VAL A 427 19.09 -8.47 3.47
N GLU A 428 18.17 -8.91 4.34
CA GLU A 428 17.11 -9.87 3.98
C GLU A 428 16.26 -9.40 2.80
N VAL A 429 15.81 -8.13 2.82
CA VAL A 429 15.02 -7.56 1.72
C VAL A 429 15.84 -7.43 0.44
N LEU A 430 17.13 -7.13 0.55
CA LEU A 430 18.02 -7.06 -0.61
C LEU A 430 18.18 -8.44 -1.25
N LEU A 431 18.62 -9.45 -0.48
CA LEU A 431 18.90 -10.79 -1.01
C LEU A 431 17.62 -11.46 -1.54
N SER A 432 16.50 -11.35 -0.82
CA SER A 432 15.22 -11.90 -1.30
C SER A 432 14.73 -11.25 -2.59
N ARG A 433 14.94 -9.95 -2.79
CA ARG A 433 14.51 -9.26 -4.01
C ARG A 433 15.43 -9.50 -5.19
N TYR A 434 16.75 -9.55 -4.98
CA TYR A 434 17.74 -9.56 -6.07
C TYR A 434 18.30 -10.94 -6.39
N ALA A 435 17.90 -12.01 -5.69
CA ALA A 435 18.39 -13.37 -5.92
C ALA A 435 18.45 -13.77 -7.41
N LYS A 436 17.40 -13.48 -8.19
CA LYS A 436 17.33 -13.79 -9.63
C LYS A 436 18.27 -12.96 -10.51
N CYS A 437 18.69 -11.79 -10.03
CA CYS A 437 19.64 -10.93 -10.75
C CYS A 437 21.11 -11.34 -10.50
N LEU A 438 21.34 -12.32 -9.61
CA LEU A 438 22.63 -12.89 -9.25
C LEU A 438 22.86 -14.27 -9.89
N ASP A 439 22.05 -14.62 -10.88
CA ASP A 439 22.18 -15.89 -11.60
C ASP A 439 23.42 -15.85 -12.52
N GLY A 440 24.17 -16.95 -12.59
CA GLY A 440 25.43 -17.03 -13.36
C GLY A 440 26.72 -16.63 -12.61
N ARG A 441 26.71 -16.51 -11.28
CA ARG A 441 27.89 -16.14 -10.47
C ARG A 441 28.88 -17.27 -10.20
N GLN A 442 28.71 -18.44 -10.79
CA GLN A 442 29.64 -19.56 -10.55
C GLN A 442 31.06 -19.18 -10.96
N GLU A 443 31.26 -18.62 -12.16
CA GLU A 443 32.61 -18.26 -12.62
C GLU A 443 33.24 -17.12 -11.80
N VAL A 444 32.47 -16.09 -11.44
CA VAL A 444 32.95 -14.99 -10.60
C VAL A 444 33.24 -15.45 -9.18
N ALA A 445 32.42 -16.33 -8.62
CA ALA A 445 32.65 -16.93 -7.30
C ALA A 445 33.88 -17.84 -7.32
N ASN A 446 34.03 -18.67 -8.36
CA ASN A 446 35.19 -19.54 -8.55
C ASN A 446 36.47 -18.71 -8.68
N GLY A 447 36.46 -17.64 -9.50
CA GLY A 447 37.62 -16.75 -9.64
C GLY A 447 38.04 -16.10 -8.32
N ARG A 448 37.08 -15.70 -7.48
CA ARG A 448 37.37 -15.17 -6.12
C ARG A 448 37.92 -16.23 -5.17
N ILE A 449 37.40 -17.46 -5.25
CA ILE A 449 37.92 -18.59 -4.46
C ILE A 449 39.35 -18.90 -4.91
N GLU A 450 39.62 -18.94 -6.22
CA GLU A 450 40.96 -19.14 -6.75
C GLU A 450 41.92 -18.02 -6.34
N GLU A 451 41.51 -16.76 -6.41
CA GLU A 451 42.32 -15.61 -5.99
C GLU A 451 42.68 -15.70 -4.50
N LEU A 452 41.69 -16.01 -3.64
CA LEU A 452 41.94 -16.23 -2.21
C LEU A 452 42.89 -17.40 -1.97
N LEU A 453 42.70 -18.54 -2.65
CA LEU A 453 43.55 -19.71 -2.47
C LEU A 453 45.00 -19.45 -2.90
N ARG A 454 45.21 -18.65 -3.97
CA ARG A 454 46.56 -18.20 -4.39
C ARG A 454 47.25 -17.32 -3.35
N GLU A 455 46.54 -16.65 -2.46
CA GLU A 455 47.17 -15.88 -1.36
C GLU A 455 47.79 -16.80 -0.29
N TYR A 456 47.45 -18.09 -0.27
CA TYR A 456 47.98 -19.09 0.66
C TYR A 456 48.97 -20.08 0.02
N GLU A 457 49.25 -19.93 -1.29
CA GLU A 457 50.32 -20.63 -2.01
C GLU A 457 51.57 -19.73 -2.09
#